data_AF-A0A959CN72-F1
#
_entry.id   AF-A0A959CN72-F1
#
_cell.length_a   1.000
_cell.length_b   1.000
_cell.length_c   1.000
_cell.angle_alpha   90.00
_cell.angle_beta   90.00
_cell.angle_gamma   90.00
#
_symmetry.space_group_name_H-M   'P 1'
#
loop_
_entity.id
_entity.type
_entity.pdbx_description
1 polymer ?
#
loop_
_entity_poly.entity_id
_entity_poly.type
_entity_poly.pdbx_seq_one_letter_code
_entity_poly.pdbx_strand_id
1 'polypeptide(L)'
;MKIEKNIGMLFLLILPLLACGQKHDYVWMFGYNSNVTSNYPGVEGVILNYNETPFSVDYIQTVTNIGVSNATIADTFGNLLFYTNGCQIAKKKPRRSPPELLREK
;
A
#
# COMPACT_ATOMS: atom_id res chain seq x y z
N MET A 1 15.59 -3.91 -49.35
CA MET A 1 15.53 -3.00 -48.19
C MET A 1 14.10 -2.92 -47.61
N LYS A 2 13.56 -4.04 -47.10
CA LYS A 2 12.17 -4.12 -46.55
C LYS A 2 12.11 -5.02 -45.31
N ILE A 3 12.97 -6.05 -45.25
CA ILE A 3 13.13 -6.97 -44.12
C ILE A 3 13.73 -6.26 -42.89
N GLU A 4 14.74 -5.41 -43.05
CA GLU A 4 15.37 -4.72 -41.91
C GLU A 4 14.44 -3.74 -41.19
N LYS A 5 13.51 -3.12 -41.94
CA LYS A 5 12.49 -2.24 -41.39
C LYS A 5 11.46 -2.99 -40.54
N ASN A 6 11.22 -4.26 -40.85
CA ASN A 6 10.31 -5.14 -40.11
C ASN A 6 10.94 -5.67 -38.81
N ILE A 7 12.26 -5.89 -38.79
CA ILE A 7 12.99 -6.32 -37.59
C ILE A 7 12.96 -5.22 -36.52
N GLY A 8 13.17 -3.96 -36.89
CA GLY A 8 13.08 -2.83 -35.96
C GLY A 8 11.68 -2.68 -35.34
N MET A 9 10.63 -2.96 -36.12
CA MET A 9 9.25 -2.93 -35.63
C MET A 9 8.96 -4.05 -34.61
N LEU A 10 9.51 -5.25 -34.83
CA LEU A 10 9.41 -6.36 -33.89
C LEU A 10 10.13 -6.07 -32.56
N PHE A 11 11.30 -5.43 -32.62
CA PHE A 11 12.04 -5.02 -31.42
C PHE A 11 11.25 -4.04 -30.55
N LEU A 12 10.57 -3.06 -31.18
CA LEU A 12 9.67 -2.12 -30.52
C LEU A 12 8.49 -2.79 -29.79
N LEU A 13 8.00 -3.92 -30.30
CA LEU A 13 6.90 -4.67 -29.69
C LEU A 13 7.32 -5.51 -28.47
N ILE A 14 8.61 -5.84 -28.34
CA ILE A 14 9.15 -6.68 -27.25
C ILE A 14 9.55 -5.83 -26.03
N LEU A 15 9.90 -4.55 -26.24
CA LEU A 15 10.28 -3.60 -25.18
C LEU A 15 9.34 -3.56 -23.95
N PRO A 16 8.00 -3.56 -24.08
CA PRO A 16 7.10 -3.55 -22.93
C PRO A 16 7.19 -4.79 -22.05
N LEU A 17 7.59 -5.94 -22.61
CA LEU A 17 7.71 -7.20 -21.87
C LEU A 17 8.89 -7.19 -20.88
N LEU A 18 9.85 -6.29 -21.11
CA LEU A 18 11.00 -6.08 -20.23
C LEU A 18 10.76 -5.00 -19.18
N ALA A 19 9.63 -4.29 -19.25
CA ALA A 19 9.27 -3.27 -18.26
C ALA A 19 8.74 -3.95 -17.00
N CYS A 20 9.45 -3.78 -15.88
CA CYS A 20 8.90 -4.07 -14.56
C CYS A 20 8.19 -2.81 -14.02
N GLY A 21 6.92 -2.93 -13.68
CA GLY A 21 6.18 -1.87 -12.99
C GLY A 21 6.74 -1.63 -11.59
N GLN A 22 6.85 -0.37 -11.20
CA GLN A 22 7.26 0.00 -9.83
C GLN A 22 6.14 -0.27 -8.83
N LYS A 23 6.48 -0.71 -7.61
CA LYS A 23 5.48 -1.06 -6.58
C LYS A 23 5.18 0.02 -5.54
N HIS A 24 5.60 1.27 -5.78
CA HIS A 24 5.45 2.36 -4.81
C HIS A 24 3.98 2.65 -4.41
N ASP A 25 3.02 2.31 -5.27
CA ASP A 25 1.58 2.54 -5.04
C ASP A 25 0.81 1.26 -4.65
N TYR A 26 1.51 0.18 -4.28
CA TYR A 26 0.88 -1.12 -3.94
C TYR A 26 0.25 -1.15 -2.55
N VAL A 27 0.40 -0.11 -1.74
CA VAL A 27 -0.13 -0.06 -0.38
C VAL A 27 -0.92 1.20 -0.15
N TRP A 28 -2.19 1.05 0.19
CA TRP A 28 -3.13 2.14 0.39
C TRP A 28 -3.56 2.13 1.85
N MET A 29 -3.52 3.29 2.50
CA MET A 29 -3.83 3.41 3.91
C MET A 29 -5.00 4.35 4.10
N PHE A 30 -5.94 3.94 4.93
CA PHE A 30 -7.08 4.74 5.37
C PHE A 30 -7.20 4.62 6.87
N GLY A 31 -7.89 5.56 7.51
CA GLY A 31 -8.14 5.45 8.93
C GLY A 31 -8.30 6.79 9.59
N TYR A 32 -9.32 6.89 10.40
CA TYR A 32 -9.49 7.99 11.33
C TYR A 32 -9.54 7.35 12.71
N ASN A 33 -8.90 7.94 13.72
CA ASN A 33 -9.09 7.54 15.10
C ASN A 33 -10.55 7.83 15.48
N SER A 34 -11.40 6.91 15.08
CA SER A 34 -12.77 6.86 15.48
C SER A 34 -12.73 6.19 16.84
N ASN A 35 -12.67 7.00 17.89
CA ASN A 35 -13.02 6.61 19.26
C ASN A 35 -14.51 6.14 19.37
N VAL A 36 -15.11 5.74 18.24
CA VAL A 36 -16.54 5.69 17.92
C VAL A 36 -17.05 4.26 17.94
N THR A 37 -16.18 3.24 17.96
CA THR A 37 -16.58 1.84 18.08
C THR A 37 -15.78 1.17 19.19
N SER A 38 -16.35 1.17 20.39
CA SER A 38 -15.93 0.40 21.58
C SER A 38 -15.70 -1.10 21.30
N ASN A 39 -16.12 -1.60 20.16
CA ASN A 39 -16.05 -3.01 19.76
C ASN A 39 -14.68 -3.40 19.15
N TYR A 40 -13.84 -2.43 18.76
CA TYR A 40 -12.54 -2.71 18.13
C TYR A 40 -11.42 -1.79 18.65
N PRO A 41 -11.09 -1.84 19.95
CA PRO A 41 -10.02 -1.05 20.53
C PRO A 41 -8.68 -1.34 19.83
N GLY A 42 -8.02 -0.29 19.35
CA GLY A 42 -6.76 -0.40 18.62
C GLY A 42 -6.87 -0.67 17.12
N VAL A 43 -8.06 -0.56 16.53
CA VAL A 43 -8.24 -0.52 15.09
C VAL A 43 -8.61 0.91 14.68
N GLU A 44 -7.60 1.67 14.24
CA GLU A 44 -7.74 3.09 13.89
C GLU A 44 -7.51 3.32 12.38
N GLY A 45 -7.00 2.31 11.68
CA GLY A 45 -6.79 2.36 10.25
C GLY A 45 -6.77 0.98 9.59
N VAL A 46 -6.89 1.02 8.27
CA VAL A 46 -6.85 -0.11 7.36
C VAL A 46 -5.73 0.13 6.36
N ILE A 47 -4.95 -0.91 6.12
CA ILE A 47 -4.02 -1.02 5.02
C ILE A 47 -4.59 -2.01 4.00
N LEU A 48 -4.72 -1.57 2.75
CA LEU A 48 -4.93 -2.45 1.60
C LEU A 48 -3.58 -2.70 0.95
N ASN A 49 -3.21 -3.97 0.81
CA ASN A 49 -1.92 -4.37 0.26
C ASN A 49 -2.11 -5.22 -1.00
N TYR A 50 -1.73 -4.66 -2.14
CA TYR A 50 -1.87 -5.24 -3.47
C TYR A 50 -0.67 -6.10 -3.88
N ASN A 51 0.28 -6.39 -2.97
CA ASN A 51 1.44 -7.25 -3.29
C ASN A 51 1.06 -8.71 -3.55
N GLU A 52 -0.14 -9.10 -3.14
CA GLU A 52 -0.69 -10.45 -3.29
C GLU A 52 -2.03 -10.37 -4.03
N THR A 53 -2.42 -11.49 -4.64
CA THR A 53 -3.72 -11.64 -5.33
C THR A 53 -4.46 -12.83 -4.71
N PRO A 54 -5.65 -12.64 -4.11
CA PRO A 54 -6.33 -11.37 -3.87
C PRO A 54 -5.54 -10.45 -2.93
N PHE A 55 -5.81 -9.14 -2.98
CA PHE A 55 -5.14 -8.19 -2.10
C PHE A 55 -5.45 -8.49 -0.64
N SER A 56 -4.51 -8.18 0.26
CA SER A 56 -4.69 -8.38 1.70
C SER A 56 -5.15 -7.10 2.39
N VAL A 57 -5.83 -7.28 3.53
CA VAL A 57 -6.36 -6.20 4.36
C VAL A 57 -5.80 -6.35 5.76
N ASP A 58 -5.09 -5.33 6.24
CA ASP A 58 -4.52 -5.28 7.59
C ASP A 58 -5.15 -4.15 8.40
N TYR A 59 -5.47 -4.43 9.67
CA TYR A 59 -5.93 -3.44 10.64
C TYR A 59 -4.77 -2.96 11.51
N ILE A 60 -4.65 -1.65 11.69
CA ILE A 60 -3.54 -1.02 12.41
C ILE A 60 -4.01 0.07 13.37
N GLN A 61 -3.18 0.31 14.39
CA GLN A 61 -3.18 1.57 15.13
C GLN A 61 -2.43 2.62 14.32
N THR A 62 -2.99 3.81 14.21
CA THR A 62 -2.41 4.91 13.45
C THR A 62 -1.85 5.94 14.42
N VAL A 63 -0.75 6.58 14.04
CA VAL A 63 -0.17 7.66 14.86
C VAL A 63 -0.88 8.98 14.59
N THR A 64 -1.57 9.07 13.44
CA THR A 64 -2.32 10.24 13.02
C THR A 64 -3.56 9.81 12.24
N ASN A 65 -4.60 10.65 12.32
CA ASN A 65 -5.80 10.51 11.52
C ASN A 65 -5.51 10.81 10.05
N ILE A 66 -5.98 9.95 9.17
CA ILE A 66 -5.96 10.13 7.71
C ILE A 66 -7.28 10.78 7.32
N GLY A 67 -7.21 12.04 6.90
CA GLY A 67 -8.35 12.83 6.43
C GLY A 67 -8.39 12.88 4.91
N VAL A 68 -8.80 14.03 4.36
CA VAL A 68 -8.91 14.26 2.92
C VAL A 68 -7.54 14.24 2.23
N SER A 69 -6.54 14.85 2.85
CA SER A 69 -5.15 14.75 2.38
C SER A 69 -4.58 13.42 2.86
N ASN A 70 -4.17 12.58 1.92
CA ASN A 70 -3.63 11.25 2.19
C ASN A 70 -2.59 10.89 1.14
N ALA A 71 -1.40 10.47 1.58
CA ALA A 71 -0.46 9.80 0.71
C ALA A 71 0.28 8.71 1.48
N THR A 72 0.49 7.57 0.82
CA THR A 72 1.35 6.48 1.27
C THR A 72 2.65 6.51 0.48
N ILE A 73 3.74 6.12 1.14
CA ILE A 73 5.08 6.06 0.55
C ILE A 73 5.60 4.65 0.82
N ALA A 74 5.68 3.81 -0.21
CA ALA A 74 6.25 2.47 -0.15
C ALA A 74 7.64 2.42 -0.81
N ASP A 75 8.37 1.34 -0.59
CA ASP A 75 9.61 1.05 -1.32
C ASP A 75 9.33 0.41 -2.70
N THR A 76 10.41 0.11 -3.44
CA THR A 76 10.33 -0.55 -4.77
C THR A 76 9.72 -1.93 -4.75
N PHE A 77 9.65 -2.58 -3.58
CA PHE A 77 9.04 -3.89 -3.38
C PHE A 77 7.58 -3.79 -2.91
N GLY A 78 7.07 -2.58 -2.70
CA GLY A 78 5.71 -2.33 -2.22
C GLY A 78 5.57 -2.46 -0.71
N ASN A 79 6.65 -2.33 0.08
CA ASN A 79 6.55 -2.27 1.53
C ASN A 79 6.29 -0.83 1.97
N LEU A 80 5.21 -0.60 2.72
CA LEU A 80 4.92 0.72 3.29
C LEU A 80 6.06 1.20 4.21
N LEU A 81 6.60 2.38 3.93
CA LEU A 81 7.64 3.05 4.71
C LEU A 81 7.05 4.18 5.55
N PHE A 82 6.26 5.05 4.92
CA PHE A 82 5.69 6.25 5.53
C PHE A 82 4.27 6.52 5.01
N TYR A 83 3.55 7.35 5.74
CA TYR A 83 2.24 7.87 5.33
C TYR A 83 2.05 9.28 5.87
N THR A 84 1.19 10.07 5.23
CA THR A 84 0.91 11.45 5.63
C THR A 84 -0.57 11.77 5.50
N ASN A 85 -1.05 12.63 6.39
CA ASN A 85 -2.37 13.24 6.30
C ASN A 85 -2.35 14.70 5.81
N GLY A 86 -1.21 15.15 5.27
CA GLY A 86 -0.96 16.54 4.87
C GLY A 86 -0.41 17.44 5.99
N CYS A 87 -0.65 17.11 7.27
CA CYS A 87 -0.14 17.86 8.41
C CYS A 87 1.14 17.25 8.99
N GLN A 88 1.25 15.92 8.99
CA GLN A 88 2.41 15.21 9.53
C GLN A 88 2.74 13.96 8.72
N ILE A 89 4.03 13.66 8.64
CA ILE A 89 4.56 12.43 8.04
C ILE A 89 4.87 11.44 9.16
N ALA A 90 4.25 10.26 9.12
CA ALA A 90 4.45 9.19 10.07
C ALA A 90 5.19 8.01 9.43
N LYS A 91 6.11 7.40 10.18
CA LYS A 91 6.78 6.15 9.79
C LYS A 91 5.91 4.94 10.14
N LYS A 92 5.90 3.91 9.29
CA LYS A 92 5.29 2.61 9.62
C LYS A 92 5.92 2.08 10.91
N LYS A 93 5.09 1.81 11.92
CA LYS A 93 5.53 1.14 13.14
C LYS A 93 5.45 -0.38 12.96
N PRO A 94 6.33 -1.16 13.61
CA PRO A 94 6.19 -2.61 13.68
C PRO A 94 4.83 -2.99 14.27
N ARG A 95 4.21 -4.05 13.75
CA ARG A 95 2.94 -4.57 14.27
C ARG A 95 3.15 -4.94 15.75
N ARG A 96 2.49 -4.24 16.66
CA ARG A 96 2.26 -4.79 17.99
C ARG A 96 1.20 -5.87 17.82
N SER A 97 1.43 -7.05 18.39
CA SER A 97 0.44 -8.12 18.39
C SER A 97 -0.93 -7.55 18.78
N PRO A 98 -2.02 -7.92 18.07
CA PRO A 98 -3.35 -7.45 18.43
C PRO A 98 -3.61 -7.76 19.92
N PRO A 99 -4.38 -6.93 20.63
CA PRO A 99 -4.97 -7.34 21.90
C PRO A 99 -5.64 -8.70 21.70
N GLU A 100 -5.46 -9.60 22.66
CA GLU A 100 -5.82 -11.03 22.61
C GLU A 100 -7.29 -11.29 22.18
N LEU A 101 -8.14 -10.28 22.34
CA LEU A 101 -9.56 -10.22 21.99
C LEU A 101 -9.91 -10.47 20.51
N LEU A 102 -8.95 -10.45 19.58
CA LEU A 102 -9.19 -10.74 18.16
C LEU A 102 -8.81 -12.18 17.74
N ARG A 103 -8.37 -13.05 18.66
CA ARG A 103 -8.05 -14.46 18.35
C ARG A 103 -9.21 -15.44 18.54
N GLU A 104 -10.33 -15.01 19.10
CA GLU A 104 -11.45 -15.89 19.47
C GLU A 104 -12.69 -15.77 18.55
N LYS A 105 -12.53 -15.35 17.29
CA LYS A 105 -13.63 -15.35 16.31
C LYS A 105 -13.26 -16.06 15.03
#